data_AF-A0A318TD42-F1
#
_entry.id   AF-A0A318TD42-F1
#
_cell.length_a   1.000
_cell.length_b   1.000
_cell.length_c   1.000
_cell.angle_alpha   90.00
_cell.angle_beta   90.00
_cell.angle_gamma   90.00
#
_symmetry.space_group_name_H-M   'P 1'
#
loop_
_entity.id
_entity.type
_entity.pdbx_description
1 polymer ?
#
loop_
_entity_poly.entity_id
_entity_poly.type
_entity_poly.pdbx_seq_one_letter_code
_entity_poly.pdbx_strand_id
1 'polypeptide(L)'
;MVEIFEREGDVSAAWRAFSLARKYGCELPESINSEIDRFAEAVGAIAERAHQGDHKATIDNETVGKIWKNHKNRDSGGAAFRARRDYDIAVAVERLRRAGSSASHAVTIICKRHGVSKTTVQDAMKLHADIRYMGTDELDAL
;
A
#
# COMPACT_ATOMS: atom_id res chain seq x y z
N MET A 1 -3.29 1.00 9.47
CA MET A 1 -3.34 -0.31 8.79
C MET A 1 -4.68 -0.53 8.12
N VAL A 2 -5.78 -0.35 8.85
CA VAL A 2 -7.15 -0.39 8.29
C VAL A 2 -7.30 0.55 7.10
N GLU A 3 -7.00 1.84 7.27
CA GLU A 3 -7.09 2.83 6.19
C GLU A 3 -6.25 2.48 4.95
N ILE A 4 -5.08 1.85 5.15
CA ILE A 4 -4.21 1.41 4.05
C ILE A 4 -4.91 0.29 3.28
N PHE A 5 -5.50 -0.68 3.99
CA PHE A 5 -6.27 -1.74 3.34
C PHE A 5 -7.50 -1.18 2.63
N GLU A 6 -8.28 -0.30 3.25
CA GLU A 6 -9.51 0.21 2.66
C GLU A 6 -9.26 1.09 1.43
N ARG A 7 -8.22 1.93 1.47
CA ARG A 7 -7.83 2.82 0.36
C ARG A 7 -7.11 2.04 -0.75
N GLU A 8 -6.08 1.30 -0.38
CA GLU A 8 -5.14 0.70 -1.32
C GLU A 8 -5.51 -0.74 -1.69
N GLY A 9 -6.33 -1.43 -0.89
CA GLY A 9 -6.60 -2.87 -1.04
C GLY A 9 -5.42 -3.74 -0.64
N ASP A 10 -4.48 -3.24 0.17
CA ASP A 10 -3.28 -3.99 0.55
C ASP A 10 -3.63 -5.07 1.59
N VAL A 11 -3.78 -6.31 1.13
CA VAL A 11 -4.11 -7.47 1.97
C VAL A 11 -3.10 -7.66 3.10
N SER A 12 -1.81 -7.34 2.90
CA SER A 12 -0.81 -7.41 3.97
C SER A 12 -1.14 -6.45 5.13
N ALA A 13 -1.76 -5.31 4.82
CA ALA A 13 -2.20 -4.37 5.83
C ALA A 13 -3.41 -4.88 6.63
N ALA A 14 -4.33 -5.61 5.98
CA ALA A 14 -5.44 -6.28 6.66
C ALA A 14 -4.95 -7.34 7.65
N TRP A 15 -4.05 -8.24 7.22
CA TRP A 15 -3.47 -9.26 8.09
C TRP A 15 -2.68 -8.66 9.26
N ARG A 16 -1.98 -7.55 9.04
CA ARG A 16 -1.30 -6.84 10.13
C ARG A 16 -2.28 -6.20 11.10
N ALA A 17 -3.36 -5.59 10.61
CA ALA A 17 -4.42 -5.03 11.46
C ALA A 17 -5.05 -6.14 12.32
N PHE A 18 -5.42 -7.27 11.71
CA PHE A 18 -5.92 -8.46 12.39
C PHE A 18 -4.98 -8.94 13.50
N SER A 19 -3.70 -9.14 13.18
CA SER A 19 -2.69 -9.61 14.15
C SER A 19 -2.54 -8.66 15.35
N LEU A 20 -2.53 -7.34 15.11
CA LEU A 20 -2.43 -6.34 16.17
C LEU A 20 -3.70 -6.32 17.04
N ALA A 21 -4.88 -6.34 16.43
CA ALA A 21 -6.14 -6.33 17.16
C ALA A 21 -6.29 -7.56 18.06
N ARG A 22 -5.95 -8.75 17.55
CA ARG A 22 -5.92 -9.99 18.35
C ARG A 22 -4.92 -9.91 19.51
N LYS A 23 -3.74 -9.32 19.28
CA LYS A 23 -2.71 -9.18 20.32
C LYS A 23 -3.13 -8.25 21.45
N TYR A 24 -3.84 -7.18 21.13
CA TYR A 24 -4.18 -6.13 22.09
C TYR A 24 -5.66 -6.11 22.50
N GLY A 25 -6.47 -7.07 22.03
CA GLY A 25 -7.90 -7.18 22.36
C GLY A 25 -8.76 -6.06 21.76
N CYS A 26 -8.36 -5.51 20.61
CA CYS A 26 -9.13 -4.47 19.94
C CYS A 26 -10.23 -5.08 19.07
N GLU A 27 -11.35 -4.37 18.94
CA GLU A 27 -12.35 -4.68 17.93
C GLU A 27 -11.79 -4.46 16.53
N LEU A 28 -12.19 -5.32 15.60
CA LEU A 28 -11.80 -5.24 14.20
C LEU A 28 -12.92 -4.66 13.36
N PRO A 29 -12.60 -3.72 12.44
CA PRO A 29 -13.56 -3.28 11.44
C PRO A 29 -14.02 -4.44 10.55
N GLU A 30 -15.26 -4.36 10.09
CA GLU A 30 -15.89 -5.38 9.24
C GLU A 30 -15.09 -5.64 7.96
N SER A 31 -14.53 -4.58 7.36
CA SER A 31 -13.67 -4.66 6.17
C SER A 31 -12.49 -5.61 6.37
N ILE A 32 -11.90 -5.63 7.56
CA ILE A 32 -10.78 -6.51 7.90
C ILE A 32 -11.27 -7.93 8.12
N ASN A 33 -12.34 -8.13 8.90
CA ASN A 33 -12.90 -9.46 9.15
C ASN A 33 -13.29 -10.15 7.84
N SER A 34 -14.05 -9.46 6.99
CA SER A 34 -14.46 -9.94 5.67
C SER A 34 -13.26 -10.40 4.81
N GLU A 35 -12.12 -9.71 4.87
CA GLU A 35 -10.92 -10.10 4.11
C GLU A 35 -10.22 -11.33 4.68
N ILE A 36 -10.15 -11.43 6.01
CA ILE A 36 -9.59 -12.62 6.68
C ILE A 36 -10.47 -13.83 6.40
N ASP A 37 -11.79 -13.69 6.51
CA ASP A 37 -12.76 -14.74 6.24
C ASP A 37 -12.70 -15.18 4.78
N ARG A 38 -12.68 -14.24 3.82
CA ARG A 38 -12.49 -14.54 2.39
C ARG A 38 -11.23 -15.38 2.15
N PHE A 39 -10.10 -15.02 2.76
CA PHE A 39 -8.86 -15.77 2.59
C PHE A 39 -8.97 -17.16 3.22
N ALA A 40 -9.51 -17.26 4.44
CA ALA A 40 -9.68 -18.51 5.16
C ALA A 40 -10.62 -19.48 4.43
N GLU A 41 -11.76 -18.99 3.91
CA GLU A 41 -12.70 -19.77 3.10
C GLU A 41 -12.04 -20.31 1.83
N ALA A 42 -11.29 -19.48 1.11
CA ALA A 42 -10.63 -19.90 -0.13
C ALA A 42 -9.59 -21.00 0.11
N VAL A 43 -8.82 -20.92 1.20
CA VAL A 43 -7.87 -21.97 1.60
C VAL A 43 -8.62 -23.21 2.09
N GLY A 44 -9.65 -23.02 2.91
CA GLY A 44 -10.48 -24.08 3.48
C GLY A 44 -11.18 -24.93 2.42
N ALA A 45 -11.71 -24.30 1.37
CA ALA A 45 -12.36 -25.01 0.27
C ALA A 45 -11.42 -25.97 -0.48
N ILE A 46 -10.12 -25.64 -0.57
CA ILE A 46 -9.11 -26.54 -1.17
C ILE A 46 -8.85 -27.72 -0.23
N ALA A 47 -8.70 -27.46 1.07
CA ALA A 47 -8.50 -28.51 2.07
C ALA A 47 -9.71 -29.45 2.15
N GLU A 48 -10.92 -28.93 2.05
CA GLU A 48 -12.15 -29.72 2.02
C GLU A 48 -12.22 -30.62 0.78
N ARG A 49 -11.89 -30.11 -0.41
CA ARG A 49 -11.79 -30.95 -1.63
C ARG A 49 -10.76 -32.06 -1.48
N ALA A 50 -9.59 -31.76 -0.91
CA ALA A 50 -8.56 -32.75 -0.65
C ALA A 50 -9.07 -33.83 0.33
N HIS A 51 -9.80 -33.42 1.38
CA HIS A 51 -10.43 -34.32 2.34
C HIS A 51 -11.51 -35.21 1.70
N GLN A 52 -12.25 -34.70 0.72
CA GLN A 52 -13.25 -35.43 -0.05
C GLN A 52 -12.65 -36.38 -1.11
N GLY A 53 -11.32 -36.50 -1.18
CA GLY A 53 -10.63 -37.44 -2.08
C GLY A 53 -10.20 -36.86 -3.43
N ASP A 54 -10.29 -35.55 -3.62
CA ASP A 54 -9.70 -34.91 -4.80
C ASP A 54 -8.17 -34.83 -4.65
N HIS A 55 -7.48 -35.83 -5.20
CA HIS A 55 -6.02 -35.90 -5.18
C HIS A 55 -5.32 -34.77 -5.96
N LYS A 56 -6.06 -33.98 -6.74
CA LYS A 56 -5.54 -32.78 -7.43
C LYS A 56 -5.72 -31.51 -6.61
N ALA A 57 -6.45 -31.55 -5.50
CA ALA A 57 -6.61 -30.43 -4.59
C ALA A 57 -5.34 -30.27 -3.74
N THR A 58 -4.37 -29.53 -4.28
CA THR A 58 -3.10 -29.20 -3.62
C THR A 58 -3.00 -27.68 -3.46
N ILE A 59 -2.42 -27.24 -2.35
CA ILE A 59 -2.13 -25.83 -2.11
C ILE A 59 -0.65 -25.56 -2.37
N ASP A 60 -0.36 -24.99 -3.53
CA ASP A 60 1.00 -24.55 -3.88
C ASP A 60 1.16 -23.04 -3.68
N ASN A 61 2.41 -22.58 -3.77
CA ASN A 61 2.74 -21.17 -3.57
C ASN A 61 2.03 -20.25 -4.58
N GLU A 62 1.81 -20.72 -5.81
CA GLU A 62 1.12 -19.94 -6.85
C GLU A 62 -0.36 -19.76 -6.51
N THR A 63 -1.01 -20.81 -6.04
CA THR A 63 -2.42 -20.79 -5.62
C THR A 63 -2.61 -19.89 -4.41
N VAL A 64 -1.75 -20.02 -3.40
CA VAL A 64 -1.76 -19.09 -2.24
C VAL A 64 -1.55 -17.66 -2.72
N GLY A 65 -0.59 -17.42 -3.61
CA GLY A 65 -0.34 -16.10 -4.20
C GLY A 65 -1.55 -15.53 -4.93
N LYS A 66 -2.30 -16.34 -5.68
CA LYS A 66 -3.55 -15.93 -6.34
C LYS A 66 -4.62 -15.59 -5.32
N ILE A 67 -4.86 -16.44 -4.33
CA ILE A 67 -5.85 -16.19 -3.26
C ILE A 67 -5.49 -14.90 -2.51
N TRP A 68 -4.20 -14.67 -2.27
CA TRP A 68 -3.67 -13.49 -1.60
C TRP A 68 -3.88 -12.20 -2.43
N LYS A 69 -3.71 -12.26 -3.76
CA LYS A 69 -3.90 -11.12 -4.68
C LYS A 69 -5.36 -10.86 -5.08
N ASN A 70 -6.26 -11.82 -4.87
CA ASN A 70 -7.62 -11.77 -5.40
C ASN A 70 -8.52 -10.69 -4.75
N HIS A 71 -8.05 -9.95 -3.74
CA HIS A 71 -8.75 -8.75 -3.30
C HIS A 71 -8.53 -7.62 -4.32
N LYS A 72 -9.50 -7.43 -5.22
CA LYS A 72 -9.50 -6.40 -6.28
C LYS A 72 -8.31 -6.47 -7.25
N ASN A 73 -7.64 -7.62 -7.40
CA ASN A 73 -6.43 -7.80 -8.22
C ASN A 73 -5.26 -6.87 -7.85
N ARG A 74 -5.17 -6.45 -6.59
CA ARG A 74 -4.14 -5.48 -6.17
C ARG A 74 -2.94 -6.20 -5.56
N ASP A 75 -1.74 -5.80 -5.97
CA ASP A 75 -0.49 -6.34 -5.44
C ASP A 75 -0.34 -5.95 -3.95
N SER A 76 -0.35 -6.97 -3.10
CA SER A 76 0.00 -6.86 -1.68
C SER A 76 1.46 -6.45 -1.48
N GLY A 77 1.71 -5.47 -0.61
CA GLY A 77 3.05 -4.97 -0.29
C GLY A 77 3.61 -3.97 -1.31
N GLY A 78 3.35 -4.15 -2.61
CA GLY A 78 3.73 -3.17 -3.63
C GLY A 78 3.11 -1.79 -3.40
N ALA A 79 1.87 -1.76 -2.91
CA ALA A 79 1.20 -0.52 -2.50
C ALA A 79 1.89 0.14 -1.30
N ALA A 80 2.22 -0.63 -0.25
CA ALA A 80 2.95 -0.11 0.90
C ALA A 80 4.34 0.45 0.53
N PHE A 81 5.09 -0.22 -0.35
CA PHE A 81 6.37 0.29 -0.85
C PHE A 81 6.22 1.60 -1.63
N ARG A 82 5.21 1.69 -2.51
CA ARG A 82 4.90 2.93 -3.23
C ARG A 82 4.53 4.05 -2.27
N ALA A 83 3.62 3.81 -1.33
CA ALA A 83 3.22 4.78 -0.33
C ALA A 83 4.41 5.28 0.50
N ARG A 84 5.32 4.38 0.91
CA ARG A 84 6.53 4.78 1.63
C ARG A 84 7.48 5.62 0.78
N ARG A 85 7.71 5.19 -0.47
CA ARG A 85 8.54 5.91 -1.43
C ARG A 85 8.00 7.31 -1.67
N ASP A 86 6.70 7.44 -1.88
CA ASP A 86 6.05 8.71 -2.18
C ASP A 86 6.13 9.66 -0.96
N TYR A 87 5.98 9.14 0.27
CA TYR A 87 6.24 9.90 1.49
C TYR A 87 7.70 10.38 1.59
N ASP A 88 8.67 9.49 1.37
CA ASP A 88 10.09 9.84 1.44
C ASP A 88 10.49 10.88 0.38
N ILE A 89 9.89 10.81 -0.83
CA ILE A 89 10.01 11.83 -1.88
C ILE A 89 9.47 13.18 -1.39
N ALA A 90 8.26 13.20 -0.83
CA ALA A 90 7.62 14.44 -0.38
C ALA A 90 8.43 15.13 0.73
N VAL A 91 8.89 14.36 1.72
CA VAL A 91 9.78 14.86 2.78
C VAL A 91 11.11 15.37 2.22
N ALA A 92 11.68 14.72 1.21
CA ALA A 92 12.94 15.14 0.62
C ALA A 92 12.83 16.46 -0.15
N VAL A 93 11.75 16.66 -0.92
CA VAL A 93 11.44 17.95 -1.56
C VAL A 93 11.29 19.04 -0.51
N GLU A 94 10.52 18.75 0.55
CA GLU A 94 10.27 19.70 1.63
C GLU A 94 11.56 20.14 2.35
N ARG A 95 12.46 19.20 2.62
CA ARG A 95 13.76 19.52 3.23
C ARG A 95 14.59 20.47 2.37
N LEU A 96 14.58 20.30 1.04
CA LEU A 96 15.27 21.20 0.12
C LEU A 96 14.61 22.58 0.09
N ARG A 97 13.29 22.65 0.15
CA ARG A 97 12.53 23.92 0.24
C ARG A 97 12.89 24.69 1.51
N ARG A 98 12.90 24.03 2.66
CA ARG A 98 13.30 24.65 3.94
C ARG A 98 14.76 25.10 3.96
N ALA A 99 15.63 24.42 3.21
CA ALA A 99 17.02 24.84 3.01
C ALA A 99 17.18 26.01 2.03
N GLY A 100 16.09 26.56 1.48
CA GLY A 100 16.08 27.73 0.61
C GLY A 100 16.07 27.43 -0.90
N SER A 101 15.90 26.16 -1.31
CA SER A 101 15.81 25.82 -2.74
C SER A 101 14.48 26.29 -3.34
N SER A 102 14.50 26.74 -4.59
CA SER A 102 13.26 26.94 -5.36
C SER A 102 12.55 25.61 -5.60
N ALA A 103 11.23 25.65 -5.79
CA ALA A 103 10.42 24.46 -5.98
C ALA A 103 10.84 23.64 -7.21
N SER A 104 11.07 24.30 -8.35
CA SER A 104 11.54 23.64 -9.58
C SER A 104 12.91 22.99 -9.41
N HIS A 105 13.81 23.65 -8.67
CA HIS A 105 15.14 23.10 -8.39
C HIS A 105 15.08 21.89 -7.46
N ALA A 106 14.30 21.97 -6.38
CA ALA A 106 14.09 20.87 -5.46
C ALA A 106 13.53 19.63 -6.18
N VAL A 107 12.48 19.81 -6.99
CA VAL A 107 11.89 18.71 -7.79
C VAL A 107 12.92 18.10 -8.75
N THR A 108 13.73 18.93 -9.41
CA THR A 108 14.76 18.45 -10.35
C THR A 108 15.81 17.59 -9.64
N ILE A 109 16.28 18.00 -8.47
CA ILE A 109 17.23 17.23 -7.66
C ILE A 109 16.61 15.88 -7.25
N ILE A 110 15.37 15.88 -6.79
CA ILE A 110 14.70 14.67 -6.31
C ILE A 110 14.41 13.70 -7.46
N CYS A 111 13.98 14.19 -8.63
CA CYS A 111 13.84 13.36 -9.83
C CYS A 111 15.14 12.62 -10.16
N LYS A 112 16.26 13.35 -10.18
CA LYS A 112 17.59 12.77 -10.46
C LYS A 112 18.04 11.78 -9.39
N ARG A 113 17.85 12.12 -8.11
CA ARG A 113 18.31 11.30 -6.98
C ARG A 113 17.55 9.98 -6.86
N HIS A 114 16.23 10.01 -7.07
CA HIS A 114 15.37 8.85 -6.90
C HIS A 114 15.09 8.11 -8.22
N GLY A 115 15.52 8.65 -9.37
CA GLY A 115 15.27 8.05 -10.68
C GLY A 115 13.78 8.05 -11.04
N VAL A 116 13.05 9.10 -10.66
CA VAL A 116 11.59 9.22 -10.86
C VAL A 116 11.25 10.41 -11.75
N SER A 117 10.05 10.39 -12.34
CA SER A 117 9.55 11.50 -13.15
C SER A 117 9.08 12.67 -12.28
N LYS A 118 8.99 13.86 -12.88
CA LYS A 118 8.39 15.04 -12.22
C LYS A 118 6.97 14.78 -11.75
N THR A 119 6.17 14.09 -12.57
CA THR A 119 4.79 13.74 -12.25
C THR A 119 4.71 12.90 -10.98
N THR A 120 5.58 11.89 -10.83
CA THR A 120 5.63 11.08 -9.59
C THR A 120 5.97 11.94 -8.36
N VAL A 121 6.86 12.92 -8.49
CA VAL A 121 7.17 13.85 -7.40
C VAL A 121 5.98 14.75 -7.08
N GLN A 122 5.28 15.26 -8.10
CA GLN A 122 4.08 16.08 -7.92
C GLN A 122 2.95 15.30 -7.25
N ASP A 123 2.68 14.08 -7.70
CA ASP A 123 1.63 13.23 -7.13
C ASP A 123 1.93 12.89 -5.66
N ALA A 124 3.19 12.56 -5.34
CA ALA A 124 3.63 12.37 -3.95
C ALA A 124 3.40 13.61 -3.09
N MET A 125 3.70 14.81 -3.61
CA MET A 125 3.46 16.08 -2.92
C MET A 125 1.97 16.46 -2.82
N LYS A 126 1.11 15.96 -3.72
CA LYS A 126 -0.36 16.10 -3.61
C LYS A 126 -0.93 15.13 -2.58
N LEU A 127 -0.44 13.90 -2.55
CA LEU A 127 -0.86 12.86 -1.61
C LEU A 127 -0.53 13.22 -0.15
N HIS A 128 0.59 13.90 0.05
CA HIS A 128 1.10 14.32 1.36
C HIS A 128 1.07 15.84 1.51
N ALA A 129 -0.10 16.45 1.28
CA ALA A 129 -0.29 17.89 1.35
C ALA A 129 -0.05 18.47 2.76
N ASP A 130 -0.16 17.65 3.80
CA ASP A 130 0.08 17.99 5.21
C ASP A 130 1.53 18.39 5.52
N ILE A 131 2.48 17.91 4.71
CA ILE A 131 3.92 18.20 4.89
C ILE A 131 4.47 19.17 3.83
N ARG A 132 3.64 19.65 2.91
CA ARG A 132 4.07 20.46 1.77
C ARG A 132 4.10 21.96 2.10
N TYR A 133 5.27 22.61 1.98
CA TYR A 133 5.43 24.07 2.01
C TYR A 133 5.42 24.70 0.61
N MET A 134 4.37 24.38 -0.15
CA MET A 134 4.10 24.94 -1.48
C MET A 134 2.59 25.10 -1.67
N GLY A 135 2.19 26.20 -2.31
CA GLY A 135 0.82 26.38 -2.76
C GLY A 135 0.44 25.35 -3.83
N THR A 136 -0.85 25.06 -3.97
CA THR A 136 -1.34 24.16 -5.03
C THR A 136 -0.99 24.71 -6.42
N ASP A 137 -1.17 26.02 -6.62
CA ASP A 137 -0.83 26.70 -7.88
C ASP A 137 0.68 26.62 -8.21
N GLU A 138 1.53 26.70 -7.19
CA GLU A 138 2.99 26.56 -7.35
C GLU A 138 3.35 25.13 -7.77
N LEU A 139 2.64 24.12 -7.28
CA LEU A 139 2.88 22.72 -7.61
C LEU A 139 2.41 22.35 -9.02
N ASP A 140 1.26 22.91 -9.45
CA ASP A 140 0.70 22.67 -10.78
C ASP A 140 1.50 23.38 -11.90
N ALA A 141 2.38 24.32 -11.53
CA ALA A 141 3.26 25.05 -12.45
C ALA A 141 4.66 24.41 -12.67
N LEU A 142 5.00 23.31 -11.98
CA LEU A 142 6.34 22.63 -12.04
C LEU A 142 6.51 21.61 -13.17
#